data_AF-A0A5P9I7Z1-F1
#
_entry.id   AF-A0A5P9I7Z1-F1
#
_cell.length_a   1.000
_cell.length_b   1.000
_cell.length_c   1.000
_cell.angle_alpha   90.00
_cell.angle_beta   90.00
_cell.angle_gamma   90.00
#
_symmetry.space_group_name_H-M   'P 1'
#
loop_
_entity.id
_entity.type
_entity.pdbx_description
1 polymer ?
#
loop_
_entity_poly.entity_id
_entity_poly.type
_entity_poly.pdbx_seq_one_letter_code
_entity_poly.pdbx_strand_id
1 'polypeptide(L)'
;MKHFVFTAVAAFAAGPLAAGELASGEEIKAAISGNTVQGDMSNGTAYTEFYDTDGTILGAEYTGEWRVSDDQMCFDYGEGENCWSVALDGENVSWMNGDTADGTGTILEGNPNEY
;
A
#
# COMPACT_ATOMS: atom_id res chain seq x y z
N MET A 1 -58.41 -10.95 10.38
CA MET A 1 -57.11 -11.65 10.42
C MET A 1 -56.48 -11.57 9.04
N LYS A 2 -55.16 -11.33 9.01
CA LYS A 2 -54.23 -11.45 7.87
C LYS A 2 -54.24 -10.34 6.83
N HIS A 3 -53.11 -9.79 6.39
CA HIS A 3 -51.82 -9.41 6.98
C HIS A 3 -51.26 -8.42 5.93
N PHE A 4 -50.72 -7.29 6.39
CA PHE A 4 -49.95 -6.34 5.60
C PHE A 4 -48.72 -7.04 4.98
N VAL A 5 -48.43 -6.81 3.70
CA VAL A 5 -47.07 -6.98 3.17
C VAL A 5 -46.77 -5.82 2.20
N PHE A 6 -46.02 -4.85 2.69
CA PHE A 6 -45.31 -3.85 1.89
C PHE A 6 -43.96 -4.46 1.52
N THR A 7 -43.71 -4.74 0.24
CA THR A 7 -42.41 -5.19 -0.23
C THR A 7 -41.52 -3.96 -0.42
N ALA A 8 -40.59 -3.73 0.51
CA ALA A 8 -39.54 -2.74 0.34
C ALA A 8 -38.44 -3.31 -0.57
N VAL A 9 -38.22 -2.68 -1.72
CA VAL A 9 -37.05 -2.93 -2.56
C VAL A 9 -35.88 -2.17 -1.93
N ALA A 10 -34.96 -2.90 -1.29
CA ALA A 10 -33.70 -2.34 -0.83
C ALA A 10 -32.79 -2.12 -2.05
N ALA A 11 -32.65 -0.87 -2.48
CA ALA A 11 -31.61 -0.48 -3.42
C ALA A 11 -30.26 -0.53 -2.68
N PHE A 12 -29.42 -1.49 -3.04
CA PHE A 12 -27.99 -1.43 -2.72
C PHE A 12 -27.40 -0.24 -3.48
N ALA A 13 -27.19 0.88 -2.79
CA ALA A 13 -26.30 1.91 -3.27
C ALA A 13 -24.88 1.32 -3.25
N ALA A 14 -24.40 0.85 -4.40
CA ALA A 14 -22.98 0.72 -4.64
C ALA A 14 -22.43 2.15 -4.64
N GLY A 15 -21.96 2.61 -3.47
CA GLY A 15 -21.17 3.83 -3.40
C GLY A 15 -19.92 3.66 -4.27
N PRO A 16 -19.37 4.75 -4.81
CA PRO A 16 -18.04 4.67 -5.39
C PRO A 16 -17.12 4.09 -4.31
N LEU A 17 -16.34 3.06 -4.63
CA LEU A 17 -15.14 2.78 -3.86
C LEU A 17 -14.38 4.10 -3.90
N ALA A 18 -14.34 4.80 -2.77
CA ALA A 18 -13.43 5.91 -2.62
C ALA A 18 -12.05 5.30 -2.91
N ALA A 19 -11.35 5.81 -3.93
CA ALA A 19 -9.91 5.69 -3.96
C ALA A 19 -9.46 6.14 -2.56
N GLY A 20 -8.80 5.25 -1.80
CA GLY A 20 -8.34 5.58 -0.46
C GLY A 20 -7.61 6.92 -0.53
N GLU A 21 -7.92 7.83 0.39
CA GLU A 21 -7.26 9.12 0.45
C GLU A 21 -5.75 8.91 0.42
N LEU A 22 -5.04 9.68 -0.41
CA LEU A 22 -3.60 9.54 -0.52
C LEU A 22 -2.97 9.97 0.81
N ALA A 23 -2.04 9.15 1.28
CA ALA A 23 -1.31 9.38 2.51
C ALA A 23 -0.31 10.52 2.33
N SER A 24 -0.16 11.34 3.37
CA SER A 24 0.91 12.33 3.47
C SER A 24 2.27 11.66 3.67
N GLY A 25 3.34 12.39 3.39
CA GLY A 25 4.71 11.88 3.61
C GLY A 25 4.99 11.44 5.05
N GLU A 26 4.41 12.14 6.03
CA GLU A 26 4.54 11.77 7.44
C GLU A 26 3.83 10.44 7.75
N GLU A 27 2.63 10.23 7.21
CA GLU A 27 1.88 8.99 7.36
C GLU A 27 2.59 7.82 6.67
N ILE A 28 3.11 8.03 5.45
CA ILE A 28 3.90 7.03 4.72
C ILE A 28 5.12 6.64 5.56
N LYS A 29 5.89 7.62 6.03
CA LYS A 29 7.10 7.35 6.80
C LYS A 29 6.79 6.60 8.10
N ALA A 30 5.72 6.99 8.80
CA ALA A 30 5.31 6.33 10.03
C ALA A 30 4.85 4.88 9.80
N ALA A 31 4.18 4.60 8.68
CA ALA A 31 3.68 3.28 8.34
C ALA A 31 4.79 2.33 7.85
N ILE A 32 5.72 2.83 7.05
CA ILE A 32 6.69 1.98 6.33
C ILE A 32 8.03 1.86 7.05
N SER A 33 8.53 2.93 7.69
CA SER A 33 9.87 2.94 8.29
C SER A 33 10.00 1.89 9.39
N GLY A 34 10.94 0.96 9.23
CA GLY A 34 11.19 -0.13 10.18
C GLY A 34 10.17 -1.26 10.12
N ASN A 35 9.39 -1.38 9.03
CA ASN A 35 8.42 -2.44 8.81
C ASN A 35 8.66 -3.17 7.48
N THR A 36 8.03 -4.32 7.32
CA THR A 36 8.04 -5.10 6.08
C THR A 36 6.74 -4.87 5.31
N VAL A 37 6.79 -4.80 3.98
CA VAL A 37 5.60 -4.93 3.11
C VAL A 37 5.70 -6.23 2.34
N GLN A 38 4.62 -7.00 2.37
CA GLN A 38 4.44 -8.20 1.56
C GLN A 38 3.24 -8.02 0.64
N GLY A 39 3.41 -8.29 -0.66
CA GLY A 39 2.33 -8.05 -1.60
C GLY A 39 2.64 -8.50 -3.02
N ASP A 40 1.87 -7.95 -3.97
CA ASP A 40 1.97 -8.25 -5.39
C ASP A 40 1.99 -6.95 -6.21
N MET A 41 2.83 -6.92 -7.23
CA MET A 41 2.78 -5.90 -8.28
C MET A 41 1.56 -6.14 -9.19
N SER A 42 1.13 -5.13 -9.92
CA SER A 42 -0.04 -5.19 -10.82
C SER A 42 0.09 -6.25 -11.93
N ASN A 43 1.32 -6.68 -12.24
CA ASN A 43 1.62 -7.77 -13.17
C ASN A 43 1.57 -9.17 -12.54
N GLY A 44 1.29 -9.27 -11.24
CA GLY A 44 1.20 -10.52 -10.47
C GLY A 44 2.53 -11.01 -9.88
N THR A 45 3.61 -10.23 -9.96
CA THR A 45 4.87 -10.57 -9.31
C THR A 45 4.77 -10.28 -7.81
N ALA A 46 4.88 -11.32 -6.98
CA ALA A 46 4.94 -11.20 -5.53
C ALA A 46 6.27 -10.57 -5.08
N TYR A 47 6.22 -9.76 -4.03
CA TYR A 47 7.39 -9.16 -3.38
C TYR A 47 7.24 -9.21 -1.86
N THR A 48 8.37 -9.20 -1.16
CA THR A 48 8.42 -8.99 0.29
C THR A 48 9.72 -8.27 0.62
N GLU A 49 9.59 -7.10 1.24
CA GLU A 49 10.68 -6.14 1.43
C GLU A 49 10.59 -5.54 2.82
N PHE A 50 11.71 -5.52 3.53
CA PHE A 50 11.87 -4.73 4.76
C PHE A 50 12.43 -3.35 4.42
N TYR A 51 11.79 -2.31 4.94
CA TYR A 51 12.20 -0.92 4.76
C TYR A 51 12.88 -0.45 6.04
N ASP A 52 14.22 -0.54 6.07
CA ASP A 52 15.00 -0.14 7.23
C ASP A 52 14.91 1.38 7.45
N THR A 53 14.98 1.79 8.71
CA THR A 53 14.95 3.19 9.18
C THR A 53 16.07 4.06 8.62
N ASP A 54 17.15 3.47 8.10
CA ASP A 54 18.25 4.19 7.48
C ASP A 54 18.02 4.53 5.98
N GLY A 55 16.92 4.05 5.40
CA GLY A 55 16.60 4.21 3.99
C GLY A 55 16.97 3.01 3.13
N THR A 56 17.44 1.90 3.70
CA THR A 56 17.74 0.67 2.94
C THR A 56 16.51 -0.19 2.78
N ILE A 57 16.34 -0.78 1.59
CA ILE A 57 15.38 -1.86 1.32
C ILE A 57 16.14 -3.19 1.37
N LEU A 58 15.65 -4.14 2.14
CA LEU A 58 16.17 -5.50 2.20
C LEU A 58 15.10 -6.49 1.72
N GLY A 59 15.38 -7.15 0.60
CA GLY A 59 14.60 -8.28 0.09
C GLY A 59 15.41 -9.57 0.19
N ALA A 60 14.78 -10.70 -0.18
CA ALA A 60 15.41 -12.02 -0.03
C ALA A 60 16.73 -12.18 -0.80
N GLU A 61 16.82 -11.59 -1.99
CA GLU A 61 17.97 -11.73 -2.90
C GLU A 61 18.42 -10.39 -3.49
N TYR A 62 17.92 -9.27 -2.94
CA TYR A 62 18.19 -7.94 -3.46
C TYR A 62 18.15 -6.88 -2.36
N THR A 63 18.77 -5.74 -2.67
CA THR A 63 18.73 -4.53 -1.85
C THR A 63 18.34 -3.36 -2.72
N GLY A 64 17.78 -2.33 -2.09
CA GLY A 64 17.50 -1.05 -2.74
C GLY A 64 17.60 0.09 -1.73
N GLU A 65 17.24 1.28 -2.18
CA GLU A 65 17.12 2.47 -1.34
C GLU A 65 15.69 2.98 -1.42
N TRP A 66 15.17 3.44 -0.29
CA TRP A 66 13.87 4.08 -0.20
C TRP A 66 13.98 5.42 0.51
N ARG A 67 13.10 6.33 0.12
CA ARG A 67 12.85 7.56 0.86
C ARG A 67 11.44 8.06 0.62
N VAL A 68 10.96 8.87 1.55
CA VAL A 68 9.78 9.70 1.32
C VAL A 68 10.23 11.04 0.75
N SER A 69 9.63 11.45 -0.38
CA SER A 69 9.79 12.77 -0.99
C SER A 69 8.43 13.42 -1.10
N ASP A 70 8.22 14.54 -0.41
CA ASP A 70 6.91 15.18 -0.28
C ASP A 70 5.88 14.15 0.21
N ASP A 71 4.80 13.90 -0.54
CA ASP A 71 3.75 12.92 -0.23
C ASP A 71 3.88 11.64 -1.08
N GLN A 72 5.12 11.27 -1.45
CA GLN A 72 5.41 10.12 -2.28
C GLN A 72 6.48 9.21 -1.68
N MET A 73 6.33 7.93 -1.92
CA MET A 73 7.33 6.91 -1.65
C MET A 73 8.20 6.73 -2.89
N CYS A 74 9.51 6.88 -2.73
CA CYS A 74 10.48 6.74 -3.81
C CYS A 74 11.37 5.53 -3.57
N PHE A 75 11.59 4.74 -4.62
CA PHE A 75 12.43 3.55 -4.60
C PHE A 75 13.53 3.65 -5.67
N ASP A 76 14.75 3.26 -5.31
CA ASP A 76 15.87 3.10 -6.24
C ASP A 76 16.50 1.70 -6.03
N TYR A 77 16.46 0.89 -7.09
CA TYR A 77 17.06 -0.45 -7.11
C TYR A 77 18.37 -0.50 -7.93
N GLY A 78 18.98 0.65 -8.19
CA GLY A 78 20.23 0.80 -8.96
C GLY A 78 20.04 1.23 -10.41
N GLU A 79 18.80 1.41 -10.86
CA GLU A 79 18.44 1.87 -12.21
C GLU A 79 17.92 3.32 -12.22
N GLY A 80 17.89 3.96 -11.06
CA GLY A 80 17.36 5.29 -10.85
C GLY A 80 16.06 5.30 -10.07
N GLU A 81 15.83 6.41 -9.39
CA GLU A 81 14.69 6.61 -8.51
C GLU A 81 13.37 6.75 -9.27
N ASN A 82 12.36 6.03 -8.79
CA ASN A 82 10.96 6.17 -9.21
C ASN A 82 10.08 6.42 -7.98
N CYS A 83 9.07 7.27 -8.11
CA CYS A 83 8.22 7.68 -6.99
C CYS A 83 6.74 7.40 -7.25
N TRP A 84 6.04 6.93 -6.23
CA TRP A 84 4.61 6.64 -6.24
C TRP A 84 3.91 7.40 -5.13
N SER A 85 2.70 7.87 -5.41
CA SER A 85 1.78 8.24 -4.34
C SER A 85 1.38 6.98 -3.57
N VAL A 86 0.93 7.13 -2.33
CA VAL A 86 0.59 5.97 -1.49
C VAL A 86 -0.82 6.11 -0.99
N ALA A 87 -1.62 5.05 -1.09
CA ALA A 87 -2.87 4.95 -0.35
C ALA A 87 -2.69 3.95 0.80
N LEU A 88 -3.13 4.33 2.00
CA LEU A 88 -3.08 3.49 3.21
C LEU A 88 -4.51 3.18 3.68
N ASP A 89 -4.77 1.91 3.98
CA ASP A 89 -6.02 1.45 4.59
C ASP A 89 -5.72 0.41 5.69
N GLY A 90 -5.58 0.89 6.92
CA GLY A 90 -5.10 0.10 8.04
C GLY A 90 -3.67 -0.39 7.80
N GLU A 91 -3.49 -1.70 7.74
CA GLU A 91 -2.22 -2.35 7.44
C GLU A 91 -2.00 -2.54 5.93
N ASN A 92 -2.93 -2.12 5.07
CA ASN A 92 -2.79 -2.28 3.62
C ASN A 92 -2.17 -1.02 3.01
N VAL A 93 -1.28 -1.23 2.06
CA VAL A 93 -0.63 -0.19 1.26
C VAL A 93 -0.88 -0.44 -0.21
N SER A 94 -1.11 0.64 -0.97
CA SER A 94 -1.14 0.62 -2.43
C SER A 94 -0.16 1.65 -2.98
N TRP A 95 0.73 1.21 -3.89
CA TRP A 95 1.66 2.06 -4.63
C TRP A 95 0.94 2.64 -5.85
N MET A 96 0.56 3.91 -5.77
CA MET A 96 -0.33 4.57 -6.72
C MET A 96 0.45 5.31 -7.81
N ASN A 97 0.09 5.02 -9.05
CA ASN A 97 0.52 5.73 -10.26
C ASN A 97 -0.70 6.43 -10.88
N GLY A 98 -0.89 7.70 -10.50
CA GLY A 98 -2.16 8.38 -10.73
C GLY A 98 -3.31 7.68 -10.01
N ASP A 99 -4.35 7.32 -10.74
CA ASP A 99 -5.55 6.67 -10.19
C ASP A 99 -5.46 5.13 -10.13
N THR A 100 -4.32 4.54 -10.52
CA THR A 100 -4.14 3.08 -10.59
C THR A 100 -3.06 2.61 -9.62
N ALA A 101 -3.29 1.49 -8.93
CA ALA A 101 -2.27 0.84 -8.13
C ALA A 101 -1.32 0.00 -9.02
N ASP A 102 -0.04 0.31 -9.00
CA ASP A 102 1.02 -0.49 -9.66
C ASP A 102 1.48 -1.65 -8.78
N GLY A 103 1.15 -1.62 -7.48
CA GLY A 103 1.32 -2.73 -6.55
C GLY A 103 0.53 -2.50 -5.28
N THR A 104 0.28 -3.59 -4.56
CA THR A 104 -0.42 -3.57 -3.27
C THR A 104 0.26 -4.51 -2.30
N GLY A 105 0.20 -4.22 -1.01
CA GLY A 105 0.71 -5.12 0.00
C GLY A 105 0.11 -4.90 1.38
N THR A 106 0.49 -5.79 2.30
CA THR A 106 0.20 -5.70 3.72
C THR A 106 1.50 -5.37 4.46
N ILE A 107 1.42 -4.38 5.34
CA ILE A 107 2.47 -3.95 6.25
C ILE A 107 2.50 -4.93 7.42
N LEU A 108 3.68 -5.48 7.68
CA LEU A 108 3.98 -6.35 8.81
C LEU A 108 4.94 -5.62 9.74
N GLU A 109 4.68 -5.69 11.04
CA GLU A 109 5.53 -5.04 12.05
C GLU A 109 6.96 -5.61 12.05
N GLY A 110 7.95 -4.73 11.98
CA GLY A 110 9.37 -5.09 12.06
C GLY A 110 9.92 -5.81 10.82
N ASN A 111 10.96 -6.62 11.03
CA ASN A 111 11.59 -7.49 10.02
C ASN A 111 11.31 -8.97 10.36
N PRO A 112 10.07 -9.48 10.21
CA PRO A 112 9.70 -10.84 10.59
C PRO A 112 10.40 -11.93 9.75
N ASN A 113 10.95 -11.54 8.61
CA ASN A 113 11.68 -12.42 7.69
C ASN A 113 13.19 -12.45 7.96
N GLU A 114 13.69 -11.64 8.89
CA GLU A 114 15.11 -11.53 9.26
C GLU A 114 16.05 -11.33 8.06
N TYR A 115 15.64 -10.46 7.11
CA TYR A 115 16.51 -10.01 6.01
C TYR A 115 17.79 -9.35 6.50
#